data_AF-A0A2V5YRA9-F1
#
_entry.id   AF-A0A2V5YRA9-F1
#
_cell.length_a   1.000
_cell.length_b   1.000
_cell.length_c   1.000
_cell.angle_alpha   90.00
_cell.angle_beta   90.00
_cell.angle_gamma   90.00
#
_symmetry.space_group_name_H-M   'P 1'
#
loop_
_entity.id
_entity.type
_entity.pdbx_description
1 polymer ?
#
loop_
_entity_poly.entity_id
_entity_poly.type
_entity_poly.pdbx_seq_one_letter_code
_entity_poly.pdbx_strand_id
1 'polypeptide(L)'
;MHQAATPSNEESVATSAKIDIEQHKFVRKIVSLIIVVSAVIITLYVWGIIERHPRTDDATARANVVGIAPRVSGQIIKLNVQDNQAVKEGDVLFEIDPEDYRLILE
;
A
#
# COMPACT_ATOMS: atom_id res chain seq x y z
N MET A 1 -2.78 -30.55 -83.11
CA MET A 1 -2.29 -31.40 -82.01
C MET A 1 -1.08 -30.72 -81.41
N HIS A 2 -0.94 -30.79 -80.07
CA HIS A 2 0.15 -30.27 -79.21
C HIS A 2 0.04 -28.78 -78.83
N GLN A 3 0.18 -28.34 -77.59
CA GLN A 3 0.08 -28.91 -76.25
C GLN A 3 0.10 -27.67 -75.33
N ALA A 4 -0.92 -27.50 -74.48
CA ALA A 4 -0.94 -26.44 -73.49
C ALA A 4 0.14 -26.73 -72.43
N ALA A 5 1.18 -25.91 -72.37
CA ALA A 5 2.18 -25.96 -71.31
C ALA A 5 1.60 -25.26 -70.07
N THR A 6 1.21 -26.06 -69.08
CA THR A 6 0.81 -25.62 -67.74
C THR A 6 1.97 -24.85 -67.07
N PRO A 7 1.79 -23.61 -66.57
CA PRO A 7 2.78 -22.98 -65.70
C PRO A 7 2.74 -23.66 -64.33
N SER A 8 3.53 -24.73 -64.16
CA SER A 8 3.55 -25.56 -62.95
C SER A 8 4.61 -25.09 -61.95
N ASN A 9 4.12 -24.64 -60.78
CA ASN A 9 4.72 -24.76 -59.45
C ASN A 9 5.77 -23.74 -58.96
N GLU A 10 6.63 -23.12 -59.78
CA GLU A 10 7.70 -22.24 -59.23
C GLU A 10 7.20 -20.84 -58.80
N GLU A 11 6.34 -20.20 -59.61
CA GLU A 11 5.77 -18.87 -59.29
C GLU A 11 4.74 -18.93 -58.16
N SER A 12 4.04 -20.06 -58.00
CA SER A 12 3.05 -20.29 -56.95
C SER A 12 3.73 -20.44 -55.57
N VAL A 13 4.87 -21.15 -55.50
CA VAL A 13 5.64 -21.36 -54.26
C VAL A 13 6.41 -20.10 -53.83
N ALA A 14 6.93 -19.32 -54.78
CA ALA A 14 7.61 -18.05 -54.47
C ALA A 14 6.65 -16.94 -54.00
N THR A 15 5.39 -16.99 -54.45
CA THR A 15 4.34 -16.04 -54.06
C THR A 15 3.78 -16.37 -52.67
N SER A 16 3.50 -17.64 -52.36
CA SER A 16 3.01 -18.05 -51.04
C SER A 16 4.04 -17.79 -49.93
N ALA A 17 5.32 -18.13 -50.17
CA ALA A 17 6.39 -17.92 -49.19
C ALA A 17 6.66 -16.43 -48.88
N LYS A 18 6.48 -15.52 -49.84
CA LYS A 18 6.60 -14.07 -49.60
C LYS A 18 5.42 -13.51 -48.81
N ILE A 19 4.21 -14.02 -49.04
CA ILE A 19 3.00 -13.59 -48.33
C ILE A 19 3.10 -13.98 -46.84
N ASP A 20 3.53 -15.21 -46.52
CA ASP A 20 3.68 -15.65 -45.12
C ASP A 20 4.76 -14.84 -44.38
N ILE A 21 5.91 -14.58 -45.00
CA ILE A 21 7.02 -13.83 -44.37
C ILE A 21 6.66 -12.34 -44.15
N GLU A 22 6.00 -11.68 -45.10
CA GLU A 22 5.56 -10.29 -44.95
C GLU A 22 4.44 -10.16 -43.90
N GLN A 23 3.51 -11.11 -43.85
CA GLN A 23 2.45 -11.12 -42.84
C GLN A 23 3.00 -11.32 -41.43
N HIS A 24 3.93 -12.26 -41.21
CA HIS A 24 4.56 -12.44 -39.89
C HIS A 24 5.40 -11.24 -39.47
N LYS A 25 6.09 -10.57 -40.40
CA LYS A 25 6.82 -9.32 -40.11
C LYS A 25 5.89 -8.18 -39.73
N PHE A 26 4.75 -8.05 -40.42
CA PHE A 26 3.76 -7.01 -40.14
C PHE A 26 3.04 -7.24 -38.81
N VAL A 27 2.61 -8.48 -38.53
CA VAL A 27 2.04 -8.87 -37.24
C VAL A 27 3.03 -8.62 -36.11
N ARG A 28 4.31 -8.97 -36.28
CA ARG A 28 5.33 -8.70 -35.26
C ARG A 28 5.53 -7.20 -35.01
N LYS A 29 5.50 -6.37 -36.05
CA LYS A 29 5.57 -4.91 -35.91
C LYS A 29 4.35 -4.34 -35.19
N ILE A 30 3.15 -4.81 -35.51
CA ILE A 30 1.91 -4.39 -34.84
C ILE A 30 1.93 -4.79 -33.36
N VAL A 31 2.29 -6.04 -33.05
CA VAL A 31 2.39 -6.52 -31.67
C VAL A 31 3.41 -5.70 -30.89
N SER A 32 4.58 -5.44 -31.48
CA SER A 32 5.60 -4.57 -30.86
C SER A 32 5.07 -3.16 -30.61
N LEU A 33 4.31 -2.58 -31.54
CA LEU A 33 3.73 -1.25 -31.38
C LEU A 33 2.69 -1.23 -30.26
N ILE A 34 1.81 -2.24 -30.20
CA ILE A 34 0.80 -2.37 -29.14
C ILE A 34 1.46 -2.47 -27.77
N ILE A 35 2.54 -3.24 -27.64
CA ILE A 35 3.28 -3.37 -26.37
C ILE A 35 3.86 -2.01 -25.93
N VAL A 36 4.45 -1.25 -26.85
CA VAL A 36 5.02 0.05 -26.53
C VAL A 36 3.92 1.04 -26.13
N VAL A 37 2.81 1.07 -26.89
CA VAL A 37 1.67 1.95 -26.58
C VAL A 37 1.04 1.60 -25.23
N SER A 38 0.85 0.31 -24.94
CA SER A 38 0.28 -0.12 -23.66
C SER A 38 1.20 0.20 -22.48
N ALA A 39 2.52 0.04 -22.63
CA ALA A 39 3.48 0.44 -21.61
C ALA A 39 3.37 1.94 -21.30
N VAL A 40 3.32 2.80 -22.33
CA VAL A 40 3.16 4.25 -22.15
C VAL A 40 1.86 4.60 -21.42
N ILE A 41 0.74 3.97 -21.81
CA ILE A 41 -0.56 4.20 -21.17
C ILE A 41 -0.52 3.80 -19.69
N ILE A 42 0.04 2.62 -19.37
CA ILE A 42 0.17 2.14 -18.00
C ILE A 42 1.03 3.09 -17.17
N THR A 43 2.16 3.56 -17.70
CA THR A 43 3.03 4.52 -17.02
C THR A 43 2.29 5.82 -16.70
N LEU A 44 1.58 6.40 -17.66
CA LEU A 44 0.80 7.64 -17.45
C LEU A 44 -0.32 7.45 -16.42
N TYR A 45 -0.98 6.30 -16.45
CA TYR A 45 -2.03 5.96 -15.49
C TYR A 45 -1.49 5.83 -14.06
N VAL A 46 -0.40 5.09 -13.89
CA VAL A 46 0.26 4.90 -12.58
C VAL A 46 0.79 6.23 -12.05
N TRP A 47 1.38 7.07 -12.91
CA TRP A 47 1.85 8.41 -12.54
C TRP A 47 0.71 9.26 -11.96
N GLY A 48 -0.46 9.25 -12.62
CA GLY A 48 -1.63 9.98 -12.14
C GLY A 48 -2.19 9.46 -10.80
N ILE A 49 -2.02 8.17 -10.49
CA ILE A 49 -2.44 7.59 -9.20
C ILE A 49 -1.49 8.02 -8.08
N ILE A 50 -0.19 7.93 -8.32
CA ILE A 50 0.84 8.25 -7.32
C ILE A 50 0.71 9.72 -6.88
N GLU A 51 0.45 10.63 -7.82
CA GLU A 51 0.27 12.06 -7.53
C GLU A 51 -0.99 12.33 -6.68
N ARG A 52 -2.09 11.62 -6.95
CA ARG A 52 -3.39 11.88 -6.29
C ARG A 52 -3.49 11.23 -4.91
N HIS A 53 -2.71 10.19 -4.64
CA HIS A 53 -2.77 9.44 -3.39
C HIS A 53 -1.35 9.29 -2.81
N PRO A 54 -0.78 10.36 -2.23
CA PRO A 54 0.50 10.26 -1.54
C PRO A 54 0.34 9.27 -0.37
N ARG A 55 0.97 8.11 -0.49
CA ARG A 55 1.08 7.14 0.60
C ARG A 55 2.29 7.53 1.43
N THR A 56 2.07 7.71 2.72
CA THR A 56 3.12 7.87 3.70
C THR A 56 2.95 6.79 4.74
N ASP A 57 4.04 6.09 5.05
CA ASP A 57 4.09 5.10 6.13
C ASP A 57 4.44 5.77 7.48
N ASP A 58 4.67 7.09 7.46
CA ASP A 58 5.08 7.86 8.63
C ASP A 58 3.86 8.48 9.32
N ALA A 59 3.34 7.80 10.34
CA ALA A 59 2.35 8.34 11.26
C ALA A 59 2.97 8.52 12.65
N THR A 60 2.93 9.75 13.18
CA THR A 60 3.37 10.04 14.56
C THR A 60 2.17 10.49 15.39
N ALA A 61 1.90 9.76 16.49
CA ALA A 61 0.93 10.17 17.48
C ALA A 61 1.62 11.00 18.57
N ARG A 62 1.08 12.19 18.87
CA ARG A 62 1.54 13.02 20.00
C ARG A 62 0.49 12.94 21.10
N ALA A 63 0.93 12.56 22.30
CA ALA A 63 0.11 12.58 23.51
C ALA A 63 0.80 13.46 24.55
N ASN A 64 0.03 14.35 25.18
CA ASN A 64 0.50 15.12 26.33
C ASN A 64 0.26 14.29 27.59
N VAL A 65 1.34 13.91 28.28
CA VAL A 65 1.25 13.20 29.57
C VAL A 65 1.33 14.23 30.68
N VAL A 66 0.31 14.28 31.53
CA VAL A 66 0.29 15.12 32.73
C VAL A 66 0.47 14.21 33.94
N GLY A 67 1.53 14.44 34.73
CA GLY A 67 1.74 13.74 35.98
C GLY A 67 0.77 14.22 37.05
N ILE A 68 0.07 13.30 37.71
CA ILE A 68 -0.81 13.59 38.84
C ILE A 68 -0.09 13.11 40.11
N ALA A 69 0.02 14.00 41.10
CA ALA A 69 0.61 13.66 42.40
C ALA A 69 -0.41 13.95 43.52
N PRO A 70 -0.45 13.10 44.55
CA PRO A 70 -1.22 13.41 45.75
C PRO A 70 -0.61 14.62 46.46
N ARG A 71 -1.46 15.35 47.21
CA ARG A 71 -1.03 16.50 48.01
C ARG A 71 -0.16 16.09 49.22
N VAL A 72 -0.19 14.81 49.58
CA VAL A 72 0.43 14.27 50.78
C VAL A 72 1.28 13.05 50.42
N SER A 73 2.38 12.84 51.14
CA SER A 73 3.36 11.76 50.89
C SER A 73 3.04 10.51 51.70
N GLY A 74 2.75 9.38 51.06
CA GLY A 74 2.53 8.12 51.77
C GLY A 74 2.58 6.90 50.86
N GLN A 75 2.56 5.71 51.45
CA GLN A 75 2.61 4.46 50.69
C GLN A 75 1.29 4.21 49.93
N ILE A 76 1.39 3.86 48.65
CA ILE A 76 0.22 3.48 47.84
C ILE A 76 -0.19 2.05 48.22
N ILE A 77 -1.43 1.87 48.66
CA ILE A 77 -1.99 0.57 49.04
C ILE A 77 -2.85 -0.05 47.94
N LYS A 78 -3.33 0.76 46.99
CA LYS A 78 -4.21 0.30 45.91
C LYS A 78 -4.10 1.18 44.68
N LEU A 79 -4.13 0.54 43.51
CA LEU A 79 -4.19 1.19 42.20
C LEU A 79 -5.51 0.80 41.52
N ASN A 80 -6.37 1.79 41.28
CA ASN A 80 -7.75 1.59 40.80
C ASN A 80 -7.87 1.85 39.28
N VAL A 81 -6.75 1.91 38.57
CA VAL A 81 -6.69 2.21 37.14
C VAL A 81 -5.83 1.21 36.38
N GLN A 82 -6.19 0.99 35.13
CA GLN A 82 -5.44 0.20 34.17
C GLN A 82 -4.86 1.09 33.08
N ASP A 83 -3.89 0.53 32.34
CA ASP A 83 -3.24 1.26 31.24
C ASP A 83 -4.26 1.69 30.17
N ASN A 84 -4.11 2.91 29.66
CA ASN A 84 -5.00 3.55 28.69
C ASN A 84 -6.49 3.60 29.08
N GLN A 85 -6.83 3.42 30.36
CA GLN A 85 -8.20 3.53 30.83
C GLN A 85 -8.69 4.99 30.75
N ALA A 86 -9.87 5.20 30.17
CA ALA A 86 -10.54 6.49 30.22
C ALA A 86 -11.03 6.76 31.65
N VAL A 87 -10.63 7.89 32.21
CA VAL A 87 -11.02 8.35 33.55
C VAL A 87 -11.74 9.69 33.47
N LYS A 88 -12.59 9.97 34.46
CA LYS A 88 -13.35 11.22 34.60
C LYS A 88 -12.91 11.97 35.86
N GLU A 89 -13.28 13.24 35.91
CA GLU A 89 -13.10 14.03 37.12
C GLU A 89 -13.84 13.37 38.30
N GLY A 90 -13.14 13.25 39.43
CA GLY A 90 -13.66 12.60 40.64
C GLY A 90 -13.32 11.11 40.75
N ASP A 91 -12.77 10.47 39.72
CA ASP A 91 -12.37 9.07 39.79
C ASP A 91 -11.17 8.90 40.72
N VAL A 92 -11.27 7.93 41.64
CA VAL A 92 -10.17 7.56 42.54
C VAL A 92 -9.16 6.73 41.75
N LEU A 93 -7.97 7.27 41.53
CA LEU A 93 -6.92 6.59 40.74
C LEU A 93 -6.05 5.66 41.60
N PHE A 94 -5.71 6.09 42.82
CA PHE A 94 -4.90 5.34 43.77
C PHE A 94 -5.25 5.75 45.20
N GLU A 95 -5.04 4.84 46.14
CA GLU A 95 -5.31 5.02 47.56
C GLU A 95 -4.00 5.00 48.35
N ILE A 96 -3.83 5.96 49.27
CA ILE A 96 -2.66 6.08 50.15
C ILE A 96 -3.00 5.50 51.52
N ASP A 97 -2.05 4.82 52.16
CA ASP A 97 -2.19 4.29 53.51
C ASP A 97 -2.54 5.40 54.53
N PRO A 98 -3.70 5.31 55.21
CA PRO A 98 -4.10 6.31 56.19
C PRO A 98 -3.43 6.15 57.56
N GLU A 99 -2.79 5.02 57.89
CA GLU A 99 -2.21 4.81 59.23
C GLU A 99 -1.12 5.83 59.57
N ASP A 100 -0.23 6.11 58.61
CA ASP A 100 0.84 7.12 58.77
C ASP A 100 0.28 8.50 59.15
N TYR A 101 -0.91 8.84 58.66
CA TYR A 101 -1.54 10.13 58.95
C TYR A 101 -2.35 10.14 60.24
N ARG A 102 -2.89 8.99 60.66
CA ARG A 102 -3.60 8.88 61.94
C ARG A 102 -2.65 9.07 63.12
N LEU A 103 -1.43 8.52 63.02
CA LEU A 103 -0.41 8.63 64.06
C LEU A 103 0.12 10.07 64.26
N ILE A 104 0.02 10.94 63.26
CA ILE A 104 0.46 12.34 63.34
C ILE A 104 -0.59 13.24 64.03
N LEU A 105 -1.85 12.80 64.08
CA LEU A 105 -2.98 13.56 64.60
C LEU A 105 -3.36 13.23 66.06
N GLU A 106 -2.82 12.13 66.62
CA GLU A 106 -2.87 11.82 68.06
C GLU A 106 -1.76 12.53 68.84
#